data_AF-A0A151EGL0-F1
#
_entry.id   AF-A0A151EGL0-F1
#
_cell.length_a   1.000
_cell.length_b   1.000
_cell.length_c   1.000
_cell.angle_alpha   90.00
_cell.angle_beta   90.00
_cell.angle_gamma   90.00
#
_symmetry.space_group_name_H-M   'P 1'
#
loop_
_entity.id
_entity.type
_entity.pdbx_description
1 polymer ?
#
loop_
_entity_poly.entity_id
_entity_poly.type
_entity_poly.pdbx_seq_one_letter_code
_entity_poly.pdbx_strand_id
1 'polypeptide(L)'
;MNEKTFSTISKILVTIVGAGVAISIIFENLIIAFALIIFGMAFMVALKNKIKKKIEDERVYTIAQKASMRTVQIFGFCIATISILLLVFRNQYSNFELIGSILAYTGCGFLIVYGAFYIYYYKKLS
;
A
#
# COMPACT_ATOMS: atom_id res chain seq x y z
N MET A 1 -4.04 -3.31 -21.85
CA MET A 1 -5.20 -3.94 -21.19
C MET A 1 -6.28 -2.88 -21.02
N ASN A 2 -7.54 -3.19 -21.34
CA ASN A 2 -8.63 -2.22 -21.28
C ASN A 2 -8.99 -1.90 -19.81
N GLU A 3 -9.44 -0.68 -19.48
CA GLU A 3 -9.68 -0.26 -18.08
C GLU A 3 -10.72 -1.15 -17.38
N LYS A 4 -11.75 -1.57 -18.12
CA LYS A 4 -12.76 -2.52 -17.63
C LYS A 4 -12.12 -3.87 -17.27
N THR A 5 -11.19 -4.36 -18.08
CA THR A 5 -10.47 -5.62 -17.84
C THR A 5 -9.55 -5.53 -16.61
N PHE A 6 -8.90 -4.39 -16.39
CA PHE A 6 -8.09 -4.15 -15.18
C PHE A 6 -8.93 -4.10 -13.91
N SER A 7 -10.10 -3.46 -13.96
CA SER A 7 -11.04 -3.43 -12.83
C SER A 7 -11.52 -4.84 -12.47
N THR A 8 -11.89 -5.65 -13.46
CA THR A 8 -12.32 -7.04 -13.22
C THR A 8 -11.20 -7.90 -12.64
N ILE A 9 -9.98 -7.83 -13.21
CA ILE A 9 -8.83 -8.57 -12.69
C ILE A 9 -8.48 -8.13 -11.27
N SER A 10 -8.52 -6.82 -10.99
CA SER A 10 -8.26 -6.28 -9.66
C SER A 10 -9.24 -6.80 -8.63
N LYS A 11 -10.55 -6.86 -8.95
CA LYS A 11 -11.57 -7.41 -8.05
C LYS A 11 -11.32 -8.88 -7.76
N ILE A 12 -11.06 -9.68 -8.80
CA ILE A 12 -10.75 -11.11 -8.65
C ILE A 12 -9.52 -11.31 -7.75
N LEU A 13 -8.48 -10.51 -7.97
CA LEU A 13 -7.22 -10.61 -7.22
C LEU A 13 -7.42 -10.25 -5.74
N VAL A 14 -8.18 -9.19 -5.45
CA VAL A 14 -8.55 -8.82 -4.06
C VAL A 14 -9.33 -9.95 -3.39
N THR A 15 -10.28 -10.59 -4.08
CA THR A 15 -11.03 -11.73 -3.54
C THR A 15 -10.12 -12.91 -3.24
N ILE A 16 -9.19 -13.25 -4.13
CA ILE A 16 -8.24 -14.36 -3.94
C ILE A 16 -7.29 -14.09 -2.77
N VAL A 17 -6.73 -12.89 -2.69
CA VAL A 17 -5.85 -12.50 -1.58
C VAL A 17 -6.63 -12.50 -0.26
N GLY A 18 -7.85 -11.96 -0.24
CA GLY A 18 -8.71 -11.98 0.94
C GLY A 18 -9.03 -13.39 1.43
N ALA A 19 -9.38 -14.30 0.52
CA ALA A 19 -9.62 -15.71 0.85
C ALA A 19 -8.34 -16.40 1.36
N GLY A 20 -7.20 -16.16 0.72
CA GLY A 20 -5.92 -16.73 1.14
C GLY A 20 -5.45 -16.22 2.52
N VAL A 21 -5.71 -14.95 2.83
CA VAL A 21 -5.47 -14.37 4.17
C VAL A 21 -6.38 -15.01 5.21
N ALA A 22 -7.66 -15.19 4.91
CA ALA A 22 -8.60 -15.86 5.82
C ALA A 22 -8.17 -17.31 6.14
N ILE A 23 -7.72 -18.05 5.13
CA ILE A 23 -7.19 -19.42 5.32
C ILE A 23 -5.90 -19.39 6.14
N SER A 24 -5.01 -18.43 5.90
CA SER A 24 -3.74 -18.31 6.63
C SER A 24 -3.93 -18.06 8.13
N ILE A 25 -5.02 -17.38 8.51
CA ILE A 25 -5.40 -17.17 9.92
C ILE A 25 -5.84 -18.49 10.56
N ILE A 26 -6.59 -19.34 9.86
CA ILE A 26 -7.03 -20.65 10.35
C ILE A 26 -5.84 -21.59 10.61
N PHE A 27 -4.82 -21.51 9.76
CA PHE A 27 -3.59 -22.31 9.90
C PHE A 27 -2.56 -21.71 10.88
N GLU A 28 -2.92 -20.63 11.60
CA GLU A 28 -2.05 -19.87 12.50
C GLU A 28 -0.72 -19.42 11.85
N ASN A 29 -0.66 -19.40 10.53
CA ASN A 29 0.54 -19.12 9.77
C ASN A 29 0.43 -17.75 9.11
N LEU A 30 0.66 -16.71 9.92
CA LEU A 30 0.57 -15.33 9.50
C LEU A 30 1.60 -14.97 8.41
N ILE A 31 2.72 -15.69 8.32
CA ILE A 31 3.77 -15.47 7.30
C ILE A 31 3.19 -15.65 5.89
N ILE A 32 2.33 -16.66 5.71
CA ILE A 32 1.67 -16.95 4.42
C ILE A 32 0.67 -15.85 4.05
N ALA A 33 -0.05 -15.32 5.05
CA ALA A 33 -0.97 -14.20 4.84
C ALA A 33 -0.24 -12.96 4.30
N PHE A 34 0.90 -12.61 4.91
CA PHE A 34 1.70 -11.47 4.46
C PHE A 34 2.33 -11.69 3.09
N ALA A 35 2.83 -12.89 2.81
CA ALA A 35 3.37 -13.22 1.50
C ALA A 35 2.31 -13.02 0.39
N LEU A 36 1.07 -13.49 0.61
CA LEU A 36 -0.05 -13.31 -0.33
C LEU A 36 -0.40 -11.84 -0.57
N ILE A 37 -0.41 -11.02 0.49
CA ILE A 37 -0.70 -9.59 0.39
C ILE A 37 0.38 -8.87 -0.42
N ILE A 38 1.66 -9.13 -0.12
CA ILE A 38 2.79 -8.52 -0.82
C ILE A 38 2.79 -8.93 -2.30
N PHE A 39 2.57 -10.22 -2.58
CA PHE A 39 2.53 -10.73 -3.94
C PHE A 39 1.35 -10.15 -4.74
N GLY A 40 0.17 -10.07 -4.12
CA GLY A 40 -1.00 -9.47 -4.73
C GLY A 40 -0.81 -8.00 -5.06
N MET A 41 -0.17 -7.25 -4.15
CA MET A 41 0.18 -5.86 -4.37
C MET A 41 1.19 -5.68 -5.50
N ALA A 42 2.28 -6.46 -5.51
CA ALA A 42 3.29 -6.42 -6.56
C ALA A 42 2.69 -6.74 -7.94
N PHE A 43 1.81 -7.75 -8.00
CA PHE A 43 1.12 -8.13 -9.23
C PHE A 43 0.19 -7.03 -9.74
N MET A 44 -0.55 -6.38 -8.84
CA MET A 44 -1.43 -5.26 -9.19
C MET A 44 -0.66 -4.05 -9.73
N VAL A 45 0.51 -3.75 -9.14
CA VAL A 45 1.41 -2.67 -9.59
C VAL A 45 1.99 -3.00 -10.97
N ALA A 46 2.45 -4.23 -11.18
CA ALA A 46 2.98 -4.67 -12.47
C ALA A 46 1.93 -4.57 -13.60
N LEU A 47 0.68 -5.00 -13.33
CA LEU A 47 -0.43 -4.87 -14.27
C LEU A 47 -0.76 -3.40 -14.58
N LYS A 48 -0.74 -2.53 -13.57
CA LYS A 48 -1.01 -1.10 -13.72
C LYS A 48 0.05 -0.40 -14.57
N ASN A 49 1.32 -0.78 -14.40
CA ASN A 49 2.42 -0.24 -15.20
C ASN A 49 2.33 -0.66 -16.68
N LYS A 50 1.82 -1.86 -16.98
CA LYS A 50 1.55 -2.30 -18.37
C LYS A 50 0.42 -1.53 -19.06
N ILE A 51 -0.52 -0.93 -18.31
CA ILE A 51 -1.62 -0.12 -18.86
C ILE A 51 -1.17 1.32 -19.12
N LYS A 52 -0.43 1.91 -18.18
CA LYS A 52 0.11 3.27 -18.31
C LYS A 52 1.05 3.45 -19.50
N LYS A 53 1.63 2.37 -20.03
CA LYS A 53 2.51 2.40 -21.20
C LYS A 53 1.80 2.83 -22.50
N LYS A 54 0.47 3.03 -22.50
CA LYS A 54 -0.33 3.37 -23.70
C LYS A 54 -0.86 4.82 -23.73
N ILE A 55 -0.43 5.71 -22.82
CA ILE A 55 -0.88 7.12 -22.85
C ILE A 55 0.34 8.03 -22.61
N GLU A 56 1.05 8.31 -23.71
CA GLU A 56 1.70 9.62 -23.95
C GLU A 56 0.58 10.66 -24.05
N ASP A 57 0.64 11.89 -23.55
CA ASP A 57 1.75 12.78 -23.23
C ASP A 57 1.22 13.91 -22.31
N GLU A 58 1.92 14.26 -21.21
CA GLU A 58 1.69 15.50 -20.40
C GLU A 58 2.81 15.65 -19.32
N ARG A 59 4.05 15.37 -19.72
CA ARG A 59 4.90 14.33 -19.10
C ARG A 59 5.86 14.74 -17.97
N VAL A 60 5.81 15.93 -17.36
CA VAL A 60 6.84 16.30 -16.34
C VAL A 60 6.25 16.62 -14.96
N TYR A 61 5.28 17.54 -14.86
CA TYR A 61 4.63 17.86 -13.57
C TYR A 61 3.76 16.71 -13.06
N THR A 62 3.04 16.03 -13.95
CA THR A 62 2.19 14.88 -13.59
C THR A 62 3.02 13.67 -13.18
N ILE A 63 4.25 13.48 -13.67
CA ILE A 63 5.07 12.33 -13.31
C ILE A 63 5.57 12.46 -11.86
N ALA A 64 6.10 13.61 -11.47
CA ALA A 64 6.60 13.82 -10.10
C ALA A 64 5.46 13.70 -9.07
N GLN A 65 4.31 14.32 -9.34
CA GLN A 65 3.14 14.23 -8.47
C GLN A 65 2.58 12.80 -8.38
N LYS A 66 2.50 12.09 -9.52
CA LYS A 66 2.00 10.71 -9.58
C LYS A 66 2.99 9.72 -8.98
N ALA A 67 4.30 9.97 -9.07
CA ALA A 67 5.33 9.22 -8.38
C ALA A 67 5.22 9.43 -6.87
N SER A 68 5.13 10.68 -6.40
CA SER A 68 4.96 11.03 -4.98
C SER A 68 3.71 10.37 -4.38
N MET A 69 2.56 10.47 -5.04
CA MET A 69 1.33 9.79 -4.62
C MET A 69 1.49 8.27 -4.54
N ARG A 70 2.22 7.65 -5.49
CA ARG A 70 2.46 6.20 -5.48
C ARG A 70 3.40 5.80 -4.35
N THR A 71 4.43 6.59 -4.09
CA THR A 71 5.36 6.38 -2.98
C THR A 71 4.61 6.41 -1.66
N VAL A 72 3.77 7.43 -1.42
CA VAL A 72 2.99 7.52 -0.17
C VAL A 72 2.01 6.36 -0.03
N GLN A 73 1.35 5.94 -1.11
CA GLN A 73 0.45 4.78 -1.09
C GLN A 73 1.19 3.49 -0.72
N ILE A 74 2.33 3.21 -1.35
CA ILE A 74 3.09 1.97 -1.11
C ILE A 74 3.72 2.01 0.28
N PHE A 75 4.39 3.11 0.61
CA PHE A 75 5.11 3.26 1.87
C PHE A 75 4.16 3.30 3.07
N GLY A 76 3.06 4.04 2.95
CA GLY A 76 2.01 4.07 3.96
C GLY A 76 1.36 2.70 4.15
N PHE A 77 1.13 1.95 3.06
CA PHE A 77 0.65 0.57 3.15
C PHE A 77 1.66 -0.34 3.87
N CYS A 78 2.94 -0.29 3.50
CA CYS A 78 3.98 -1.08 4.14
C CYS A 78 4.08 -0.77 5.65
N ILE A 79 4.13 0.51 6.03
CA ILE A 79 4.18 0.93 7.44
C ILE A 79 2.96 0.39 8.20
N ALA A 80 1.75 0.63 7.69
CA ALA A 80 0.52 0.17 8.35
C ALA A 80 0.50 -1.36 8.51
N THR A 81 0.92 -2.07 7.47
CA THR A 81 0.96 -3.54 7.43
C THR A 81 1.95 -4.10 8.46
N ILE A 82 3.16 -3.54 8.54
CA ILE A 82 4.19 -3.95 9.51
C ILE A 82 3.77 -3.58 10.95
N SER A 83 3.19 -2.40 11.16
CA SER A 83 2.70 -1.99 12.48
C SER A 83 1.60 -2.94 12.99
N ILE A 84 0.64 -3.29 12.14
CA ILE A 84 -0.43 -4.23 12.49
C ILE A 84 0.17 -5.60 12.82
N LEU A 85 1.15 -6.07 12.04
CA LEU A 85 1.85 -7.33 12.29
C LEU A 85 2.45 -7.34 13.70
N LEU A 86 3.24 -6.31 14.04
CA LEU A 86 3.86 -6.18 15.36
C LEU A 86 2.82 -6.16 16.49
N LEU A 87 1.71 -5.43 16.30
CA LEU A 87 0.65 -5.33 17.29
C LEU A 87 -0.14 -6.64 17.48
N VAL A 88 -0.28 -7.46 16.43
CA VAL A 88 -0.90 -8.80 16.52
C VAL A 88 -0.03 -9.74 17.34
N PHE A 89 1.30 -9.69 17.14
CA PHE A 89 2.26 -10.53 17.87
C PHE A 89 2.64 -9.98 19.26
N ARG A 90 1.99 -8.90 19.73
CA ARG A 90 2.30 -8.26 21.01
C ARG A 90 2.24 -9.22 22.22
N ASN A 91 1.34 -10.20 22.17
CA ASN A 91 1.16 -11.16 23.26
C ASN A 91 2.34 -12.17 23.35
N GLN A 92 3.04 -12.42 22.25
CA GLN A 92 4.23 -13.28 22.24
C GLN A 92 5.50 -12.50 22.60
N TYR A 93 5.57 -11.22 22.24
CA TYR A 93 6.72 -10.36 22.49
C TYR A 93 6.27 -8.99 22.99
N SER A 94 6.41 -8.74 24.30
CA SER A 94 5.97 -7.48 24.94
C SER A 94 6.57 -6.22 24.28
N ASN A 95 7.79 -6.30 23.76
CA ASN A 95 8.45 -5.19 23.06
C ASN A 95 7.78 -4.82 21.72
N PHE A 96 7.02 -5.72 21.10
CA PHE A 96 6.39 -5.46 19.80
C PHE A 96 5.19 -4.52 19.90
N GLU A 97 4.55 -4.42 21.06
CA GLU A 97 3.48 -3.44 21.29
C GLU A 97 4.00 -2.01 21.13
N LEU A 98 5.13 -1.72 21.78
CA LEU A 98 5.78 -0.41 21.72
C LEU A 98 6.24 -0.10 20.30
N ILE A 99 6.96 -1.03 19.67
CA ILE A 99 7.52 -0.84 18.32
C ILE A 99 6.40 -0.66 17.29
N GLY A 100 5.37 -1.51 17.34
CA GLY A 100 4.22 -1.44 16.44
C GLY A 100 3.43 -0.14 16.59
N SER A 101 3.24 0.32 17.82
CA SER A 101 2.58 1.59 18.12
C SER A 101 3.39 2.79 17.60
N ILE A 102 4.68 2.86 17.90
CA ILE A 102 5.57 3.94 17.41
C ILE A 102 5.57 3.98 15.89
N LEU A 103 5.65 2.81 15.24
CA LEU A 103 5.66 2.71 13.79
C LEU A 103 4.32 3.18 13.19
N ALA A 104 3.18 2.85 13.82
CA ALA A 104 1.86 3.34 13.40
C ALA A 104 1.77 4.88 13.52
N TYR A 105 2.18 5.45 14.65
CA TYR A 105 2.20 6.91 14.84
C TYR A 105 3.12 7.61 13.85
N THR A 106 4.27 7.01 13.54
CA THR A 106 5.20 7.52 12.52
C THR A 106 4.57 7.51 11.12
N GLY A 107 3.80 6.47 10.78
CA GLY A 107 3.02 6.41 9.55
C GLY A 107 1.97 7.51 9.46
N CYS A 108 1.23 7.77 10.54
CA CYS A 108 0.30 8.90 10.62
C CYS A 108 1.02 10.25 10.46
N GLY A 109 2.15 10.44 11.16
CA GLY A 109 2.98 11.63 11.04
C GLY A 109 3.48 11.86 9.61
N PHE A 110 3.93 10.81 8.93
CA PHE A 110 4.34 10.87 7.53
C PHE A 110 3.21 11.35 6.60
N LEU A 111 1.97 10.88 6.81
CA LEU A 111 0.81 11.35 6.06
C LEU A 111 0.49 12.83 6.31
N ILE A 112 0.61 13.30 7.56
CA ILE A 112 0.43 14.71 7.91
C ILE A 112 1.48 15.57 7.19
N VAL A 113 2.75 15.17 7.25
CA VAL A 113 3.85 15.88 6.57
C VAL A 113 3.61 15.92 5.06
N TYR A 114 3.25 14.80 4.45
CA TYR A 114 2.90 14.75 3.04
C TYR A 114 1.72 15.67 2.69
N GLY A 115 0.66 15.66 3.49
CA GLY A 115 -0.50 16.54 3.32
C GLY A 115 -0.14 18.02 3.43
N ALA A 116 0.72 18.39 4.38
CA ALA A 116 1.20 19.75 4.55
C ALA A 116 1.98 20.23 3.32
N PHE A 117 2.92 19.42 2.83
CA PHE A 117 3.64 19.72 1.58
C PHE A 117 2.70 19.80 0.38
N TYR A 118 1.74 18.88 0.28
CA TYR A 118 0.77 18.89 -0.81
C TYR A 118 -0.03 20.20 -0.84
N ILE A 119 -0.56 20.65 0.31
CA ILE A 119 -1.29 21.92 0.42
C ILE A 119 -0.38 23.10 0.08
N TYR A 120 0.85 23.11 0.58
CA TYR A 120 1.81 24.19 0.33
C TYR A 120 2.11 24.36 -1.16
N TYR A 121 2.47 23.26 -1.85
CA TYR A 121 2.76 23.30 -3.28
C TYR A 121 1.50 23.54 -4.13
N TYR A 122 0.35 23.03 -3.71
CA TYR A 122 -0.93 23.31 -4.38
C TYR A 122 -1.28 24.80 -4.33
N LYS A 123 -1.16 25.44 -3.16
CA LYS A 123 -1.40 26.88 -2.99
C LYS A 123 -0.39 27.76 -3.74
N LYS A 124 0.82 27.26 -3.99
CA LYS A 124 1.86 27.98 -4.73
C LYS A 124 1.70 27.87 -6.26
N LEU A 125 0.99 26.84 -6.74
CA LEU A 125 0.70 26.64 -8.17
C LEU A 125 -0.67 27.21 -8.60
N SER A 126 -1.56 27.52 -7.66
CA SER A 126 -2.85 28.20 -7.89
C SER A 126 -2.74 29.71 -7.82
#